data_AF-A0AAN2C980-F1
#
_entry.id   AF-A0AAN2C980-F1
#
_cell.length_a   1.000
_cell.length_b   1.000
_cell.length_c   1.000
_cell.angle_alpha   90.00
_cell.angle_beta   90.00
_cell.angle_gamma   90.00
#
_symmetry.space_group_name_H-M   'P 1'
#
loop_
_entity.id
_entity.type
_entity.pdbx_description
1 polymer ?
#
loop_
_entity_poly.entity_id
_entity_poly.type
_entity_poly.pdbx_seq_one_letter_code
_entity_poly.pdbx_strand_id
1 'polypeptide(L)'
;MRARSAFAAMLGAVLLGAAPAPSPQASPSPRITITCIRTPMWVFTPGNDRPSRTPEPEAKLGETFALVGGPRSTLDGTQFYETNVTIVEPGLPGHYWVLRTCANPV
;
A
#
# COMPACT_ATOMS: atom_id res chain seq x y z
N MET A 1 -45.08 63.05 -18.09
CA MET A 1 -43.79 63.32 -17.43
C MET A 1 -43.80 62.72 -16.04
N ARG A 2 -42.78 61.91 -15.70
CA ARG A 2 -42.29 61.51 -14.35
C ARG A 2 -43.31 60.92 -13.35
N ALA A 3 -43.05 59.89 -12.57
CA ALA A 3 -41.93 58.98 -12.36
C ALA A 3 -42.53 57.78 -11.61
N ARG A 4 -42.12 56.55 -11.91
CA ARG A 4 -42.37 55.41 -11.02
C ARG A 4 -41.03 54.93 -10.49
N SER A 5 -40.86 55.17 -9.20
CA SER A 5 -39.75 54.74 -8.37
C SER A 5 -39.57 53.23 -8.45
N ALA A 6 -38.32 52.78 -8.54
CA ALA A 6 -37.94 51.43 -8.16
C ALA A 6 -36.74 51.54 -7.22
N PHE A 7 -37.01 51.32 -5.94
CA PHE A 7 -36.01 51.02 -4.91
C PHE A 7 -35.32 49.71 -5.33
N ALA A 8 -34.05 49.77 -5.73
CA ALA A 8 -33.24 48.59 -5.93
C ALA A 8 -32.59 48.21 -4.60
N ALA A 9 -33.04 47.09 -4.03
CA ALA A 9 -32.52 46.51 -2.80
C ALA A 9 -31.09 46.01 -3.02
N MET A 10 -30.18 46.39 -2.10
CA MET A 10 -28.86 45.82 -1.98
C MET A 10 -28.96 44.33 -1.61
N LEU A 11 -28.45 43.45 -2.47
CA LEU A 11 -28.16 42.07 -2.12
C LEU A 11 -26.66 41.97 -1.83
N GLY A 12 -26.32 42.10 -0.55
CA GLY A 12 -24.99 41.74 -0.04
C GLY A 12 -24.91 40.23 0.06
N ALA A 13 -24.05 39.61 -0.76
CA ALA A 13 -23.72 38.21 -0.65
C ALA A 13 -22.68 38.02 0.48
N VAL A 14 -23.11 37.43 1.60
CA VAL A 14 -22.21 36.95 2.65
C VAL A 14 -21.63 35.62 2.18
N LEU A 15 -20.37 35.62 1.76
CA LEU A 15 -19.61 34.40 1.49
C LEU A 15 -19.28 33.73 2.83
N LEU A 16 -20.09 32.76 3.27
CA LEU A 16 -19.68 31.80 4.28
C LEU A 16 -18.55 30.95 3.69
N GLY A 17 -17.32 31.18 4.17
CA GLY A 17 -16.19 30.29 3.88
C GLY A 17 -16.46 28.91 4.50
N ALA A 18 -16.62 27.91 3.65
CA ALA A 18 -16.65 26.51 4.07
C ALA A 18 -15.25 26.14 4.58
N ALA A 19 -15.12 25.87 5.88
CA ALA A 19 -13.90 25.29 6.44
C ALA A 19 -13.66 23.91 5.78
N PRO A 20 -12.42 23.57 5.39
CA PRO A 20 -12.13 22.27 4.79
C PRO A 20 -12.51 21.17 5.79
N ALA A 21 -13.33 20.22 5.33
CA ALA A 21 -13.67 19.05 6.11
C ALA A 21 -12.37 18.28 6.45
N PRO A 22 -12.23 17.73 7.67
CA PRO A 22 -11.09 16.92 8.02
C PRO A 22 -11.01 15.73 7.05
N SER A 23 -9.90 15.65 6.30
CA SER A 23 -9.63 14.54 5.39
C SER A 23 -9.64 13.22 6.15
N PRO A 24 -10.19 12.13 5.57
CA PRO A 24 -10.11 10.80 6.18
C PRO A 24 -8.64 10.44 6.45
N GLN A 25 -8.32 10.26 7.72
CA GLN A 25 -6.98 9.86 8.14
C GLN A 25 -6.79 8.39 7.71
N ALA A 26 -5.91 8.17 6.74
CA ALA A 26 -5.62 6.83 6.23
C ALA A 26 -5.14 5.93 7.39
N SER A 27 -5.79 4.79 7.58
CA SER A 27 -5.34 3.79 8.55
C SER A 27 -3.94 3.30 8.18
N PRO A 28 -3.04 3.08 9.16
CA PRO A 28 -1.71 2.58 8.87
C PRO A 28 -1.79 1.21 8.19
N SER A 29 -1.03 1.03 7.12
CA SER A 29 -0.97 -0.26 6.41
C SER A 29 -0.45 -1.36 7.33
N PRO A 30 -1.02 -2.58 7.25
CA PRO A 30 -0.49 -3.73 7.98
C PRO A 30 0.98 -3.97 7.63
N ARG A 31 1.76 -4.47 8.59
CA ARG A 31 3.19 -4.69 8.43
C ARG A 31 3.57 -6.12 8.76
N ILE A 32 4.75 -6.53 8.32
CA ILE A 32 5.42 -7.76 8.76
C ILE A 32 6.83 -7.42 9.25
N THR A 33 7.27 -8.10 10.29
CA THR A 33 8.65 -8.04 10.79
C THR A 33 9.34 -9.38 10.60
N ILE A 34 10.56 -9.35 10.07
CA ILE A 34 11.37 -10.53 9.81
C ILE A 34 11.92 -11.09 11.12
N THR A 35 11.80 -12.41 11.30
CA THR A 35 12.19 -13.14 12.52
C THR A 35 13.36 -14.10 12.32
N CYS A 36 13.76 -14.36 11.08
CA CYS A 36 14.94 -15.18 10.75
C CYS A 36 16.18 -14.29 10.54
N ILE A 37 17.37 -14.82 10.86
CA ILE A 37 18.66 -14.08 10.72
C ILE A 37 18.86 -13.58 9.29
N ARG A 38 18.61 -14.44 8.30
CA ARG A 38 18.55 -14.10 6.89
C ARG A 38 17.35 -14.79 6.27
N THR A 39 16.60 -14.04 5.47
CA THR A 39 15.40 -14.51 4.79
C THR A 39 15.55 -14.22 3.32
N PRO A 40 15.65 -15.25 2.47
CA PRO A 40 15.66 -15.03 1.03
C PRO A 40 14.37 -14.35 0.58
N MET A 41 14.51 -13.45 -0.39
CA MET A 41 13.36 -12.92 -1.11
C MET A 41 12.97 -13.86 -2.25
N TRP A 42 11.70 -13.82 -2.60
CA TRP A 42 11.09 -14.68 -3.59
C TRP A 42 10.30 -13.87 -4.59
N VAL A 43 10.22 -14.35 -5.83
CA VAL A 43 9.45 -13.73 -6.90
C VAL A 43 8.41 -14.72 -7.41
N PHE A 44 7.17 -14.27 -7.51
CA PHE A 44 6.12 -15.00 -8.19
C PHE A 44 5.97 -14.48 -9.62
N THR A 45 6.47 -15.25 -10.59
CA THR A 45 6.25 -14.95 -12.01
C THR A 45 4.78 -15.20 -12.39
N PRO A 46 4.13 -14.30 -13.14
CA PRO A 46 2.77 -14.53 -13.63
C PRO A 46 2.64 -15.86 -14.37
N GLY A 47 1.60 -16.63 -14.07
CA GLY A 47 1.36 -17.96 -14.65
C GLY A 47 2.16 -19.09 -14.03
N ASN A 48 2.97 -18.83 -13.00
CA ASN A 48 3.69 -19.86 -12.24
C ASN A 48 3.23 -19.86 -10.77
N ASP A 49 2.87 -21.03 -10.26
CA ASP A 49 2.49 -21.22 -8.86
C ASP A 49 3.68 -21.48 -7.95
N ARG A 50 4.86 -21.76 -8.53
CA ARG A 50 6.10 -21.96 -7.79
C ARG A 50 6.95 -20.69 -7.87
N PRO A 51 7.21 -20.01 -6.74
CA PRO A 51 8.08 -18.85 -6.73
C PRO A 51 9.54 -19.28 -6.95
N SER A 52 10.30 -18.38 -7.57
CA SER A 52 11.76 -18.49 -7.64
C SER A 52 12.40 -17.73 -6.49
N ARG A 53 13.43 -18.32 -5.88
CA ARG A 53 14.28 -17.63 -4.91
C ARG A 53 15.15 -16.64 -5.69
N THR A 54 15.26 -15.41 -5.20
CA THR A 54 16.25 -14.47 -5.73
C THR A 54 17.56 -14.58 -4.93
N PRO A 55 18.72 -14.46 -5.59
CA PRO A 55 20.01 -14.46 -4.90
C PRO A 55 20.17 -13.21 -4.03
N GLU A 56 19.63 -12.08 -4.50
CA GLU A 56 19.51 -10.82 -3.76
C GLU A 56 18.21 -10.11 -4.18
N PRO A 57 17.68 -9.17 -3.35
CA PRO A 57 18.11 -8.87 -2.00
C PRO A 57 17.71 -9.98 -0.99
N GLU A 58 18.35 -10.01 0.19
CA GLU A 58 17.90 -10.81 1.33
C GLU A 58 17.37 -9.89 2.44
N ALA A 59 16.27 -10.32 3.08
CA ALA A 59 15.73 -9.68 4.27
C ALA A 59 16.50 -10.11 5.52
N LYS A 60 16.70 -9.19 6.46
CA LYS A 60 17.43 -9.44 7.71
C LYS A 60 16.51 -9.41 8.92
N LEU A 61 16.94 -10.07 10.00
CA LEU A 61 16.23 -10.06 11.28
C LEU A 61 15.88 -8.64 11.73
N GLY A 62 14.62 -8.42 12.09
CA GLY A 62 14.10 -7.14 12.59
C GLY A 62 13.71 -6.14 11.50
N GLU A 63 14.04 -6.39 10.23
CA GLU A 63 13.52 -5.57 9.14
C GLU A 63 12.00 -5.66 9.08
N THR A 64 11.37 -4.54 8.72
CA THR A 64 9.91 -4.44 8.68
C THR A 64 9.49 -3.94 7.30
N PHE A 65 8.50 -4.61 6.73
CA PHE A 65 7.93 -4.28 5.43
C PHE A 65 6.45 -3.99 5.58
N ALA A 66 5.92 -3.10 4.74
CA ALA A 66 4.48 -3.00 4.60
C ALA A 66 3.98 -4.28 3.88
N LEU A 67 2.90 -4.84 4.38
CA LEU A 67 2.27 -6.02 3.82
C LEU A 67 1.37 -5.57 2.67
N VAL A 68 1.72 -5.96 1.45
CA VAL A 68 0.89 -5.72 0.26
C VAL A 68 -0.23 -6.75 0.19
N GLY A 69 0.07 -8.01 0.52
CA GLY A 69 -0.89 -9.10 0.44
C GLY A 69 -0.38 -10.43 0.98
N GLY A 70 -1.26 -11.43 1.02
CA GLY A 70 -0.96 -12.79 1.47
C GLY A 70 -1.62 -13.18 2.81
N PRO A 71 -1.35 -14.40 3.30
CA PRO A 71 -0.37 -15.34 2.77
C PRO A 71 -0.83 -16.03 1.49
N ARG A 72 0.04 -16.07 0.46
CA ARG A 72 -0.17 -16.91 -0.73
C ARG A 72 0.43 -18.30 -0.46
N SER A 73 -0.35 -19.35 -0.75
CA SER A 73 0.11 -20.73 -0.60
C SER A 73 0.51 -21.31 -1.96
N THR A 74 1.62 -22.04 -2.00
CA THR A 74 2.05 -22.87 -3.12
C THR A 74 1.38 -24.26 -3.03
N LEU A 75 1.47 -25.05 -4.11
CA LEU A 75 0.87 -26.40 -4.16
C LEU A 75 1.44 -27.37 -3.10
N ASP A 76 2.69 -27.15 -2.67
CA ASP A 76 3.32 -27.93 -1.60
C ASP A 76 2.98 -27.41 -0.19
N GLY A 77 2.09 -26.42 -0.08
CA GLY A 77 1.63 -25.84 1.18
C GLY A 77 2.56 -24.76 1.76
N THR A 78 3.65 -24.41 1.09
CA THR A 78 4.54 -23.33 1.54
C THR A 78 3.82 -21.98 1.41
N GLN A 79 3.96 -21.12 2.43
CA GLN A 79 3.23 -19.85 2.50
C GLN A 79 4.17 -18.65 2.46
N PHE A 80 3.74 -17.60 1.75
CA PHE A 80 4.53 -16.39 1.53
C PHE A 80 3.71 -15.11 1.76
N TYR A 81 4.33 -14.07 2.29
CA TYR A 81 3.77 -12.72 2.34
C TYR A 81 4.39 -11.84 1.27
N GLU A 82 3.56 -11.01 0.64
CA GLU A 82 4.00 -10.00 -0.32
C GLU A 82 4.42 -8.72 0.40
N THR A 83 5.65 -8.30 0.18
CA THR A 83 6.19 -7.05 0.75
C THR A 83 5.86 -5.86 -0.15
N ASN A 84 6.11 -4.64 0.32
CA ASN A 84 6.06 -3.44 -0.51
C ASN A 84 7.35 -3.16 -1.28
N VAL A 85 8.31 -4.09 -1.29
CA VAL A 85 9.58 -3.91 -1.99
C VAL A 85 9.38 -4.28 -3.45
N THR A 86 9.40 -3.29 -4.33
CA THR A 86 9.25 -3.49 -5.77
C THR A 86 10.44 -4.24 -6.36
N ILE A 87 10.16 -5.16 -7.28
CA ILE A 87 11.19 -5.83 -8.07
C ILE A 87 11.74 -4.83 -9.08
N VAL A 88 13.06 -4.66 -9.09
CA VAL A 88 13.76 -3.74 -10.00
C VAL A 88 14.39 -4.46 -11.20
N GLU A 89 14.30 -5.79 -11.24
CA GLU A 89 14.83 -6.60 -12.34
C GLU A 89 13.98 -6.40 -13.62
N PRO A 90 14.63 -6.11 -14.78
CA PRO A 90 13.92 -5.96 -16.03
C PRO A 90 13.10 -7.20 -16.40
N GLY A 91 11.82 -6.98 -16.75
CA GLY A 91 10.92 -8.04 -17.20
C GLY A 91 10.19 -8.79 -16.08
N LEU A 92 10.39 -8.43 -14.81
CA LEU A 92 9.68 -9.00 -13.67
C LEU A 92 8.85 -7.93 -12.95
N PRO A 93 7.53 -7.85 -13.19
CA PRO A 93 6.67 -6.93 -12.45
C PRO A 93 6.35 -7.47 -11.06
N GLY A 94 6.05 -6.56 -10.13
CA GLY A 94 5.48 -6.88 -8.82
C GLY A 94 6.41 -6.58 -7.64
N HIS A 95 6.19 -7.28 -6.54
CA HIS A 95 6.95 -7.13 -5.31
C HIS A 95 7.66 -8.42 -4.90
N TYR A 96 8.68 -8.27 -4.08
CA TYR A 96 9.33 -9.41 -3.42
C TYR A 96 8.43 -10.02 -2.35
N TRP A 97 8.57 -11.33 -2.20
CA TRP A 97 7.84 -12.14 -1.24
C TRP A 97 8.81 -12.73 -0.22
N VAL A 98 8.32 -12.92 1.00
CA VAL A 98 9.07 -13.58 2.08
C VAL A 98 8.31 -14.79 2.59
N LEU A 99 9.04 -15.82 3.02
CA LEU A 99 8.46 -17.00 3.65
C LEU A 99 7.71 -16.59 4.93
N ARG A 100 6.46 -17.05 5.06
CA ARG A 100 5.62 -16.79 6.24
C ARG A 100 6.26 -17.28 7.53
N THR A 101 7.00 -18.38 7.49
CA THR A 101 7.69 -18.93 8.67
C THR A 101 8.79 -18.02 9.22
N CYS A 102 9.27 -17.05 8.43
CA CYS A 102 10.29 -16.09 8.82
C CYS A 102 9.76 -14.65 8.97
N ALA A 103 8.43 -14.46 9.00
CA ALA A 103 7.81 -13.15 9.06
C ALA A 103 6.54 -13.16 9.94
N ASN A 104 6.48 -12.26 10.92
CA ASN A 104 5.32 -12.08 11.78
C ASN A 104 4.56 -10.81 11.40
N PRO A 105 3.23 -10.89 11.15
CA PRO A 105 2.39 -9.70 11.02
C PRO A 105 2.40 -8.86 12.30
N VAL A 106 2.47 -7.54 12.15
CA VAL A 106 2.51 -6.54 13.24
C VAL A 106 1.67 -5.29 12.93
#